data_AF-A0A942J4Y0-F1
#
_entry.id   AF-A0A942J4Y0-F1
#
_cell.length_a   1.000
_cell.length_b   1.000
_cell.length_c   1.000
_cell.angle_alpha   90.00
_cell.angle_beta   90.00
_cell.angle_gamma   90.00
#
_symmetry.space_group_name_H-M   'P 1'
#
loop_
_entity.id
_entity.type
_entity.pdbx_description
1 polymer ?
#
loop_
_entity_poly.entity_id
_entity_poly.type
_entity_poly.pdbx_seq_one_letter_code
_entity_poly.pdbx_strand_id
1 'polypeptide(L)'
;MNLPKNPDAPSALEKFGHVQKRICMLWGTQELDAYIAHLMTDSRDGQRSGFPVEVTGELLFLVELNKLVRAIDLARKLRIPLSEAYHKVDKKDRGGDLGDDPLTGSDRFAREERELGVPPRATARRGQEEGGSIFVLLGRGVFSLLTNKIVLFLLALLVAYLYVLPTFFKP
;
A
#
# COMPACT_ATOMS: atom_id res chain seq x y z
N MET A 1 3.09 13.55 -33.68
CA MET A 1 3.24 14.15 -32.33
C MET A 1 3.24 15.66 -32.52
N ASN A 2 2.15 16.37 -32.20
CA ASN A 2 2.13 17.83 -32.29
C ASN A 2 2.90 18.38 -31.08
N LEU A 3 4.10 18.94 -31.32
CA LEU A 3 4.85 19.64 -30.28
C LEU A 3 4.13 20.94 -29.93
N PRO A 4 4.07 21.34 -28.65
CA PRO A 4 3.39 22.56 -28.24
C PRO A 4 4.02 23.78 -28.93
N LYS A 5 3.17 24.61 -29.51
CA LYS A 5 3.56 25.82 -30.28
C LYS A 5 4.17 26.92 -29.40
N ASN A 6 4.05 26.78 -28.07
CA ASN A 6 4.57 27.70 -27.06
C ASN A 6 5.07 26.88 -25.85
N PRO A 7 6.37 26.95 -25.49
CA PRO A 7 6.92 26.23 -24.33
C PRO A 7 6.41 26.76 -22.98
N ASP A 8 5.91 27.99 -22.94
CA ASP A 8 5.43 28.64 -21.71
C ASP A 8 3.92 28.46 -21.48
N ALA A 9 3.23 27.77 -22.39
CA ALA A 9 1.81 27.49 -22.23
C ALA A 9 1.60 26.42 -21.15
N PRO A 10 0.70 26.65 -20.17
CA PRO A 10 0.49 25.70 -19.09
C PRO A 10 -0.05 24.38 -19.63
N SER A 11 0.47 23.26 -19.14
CA SER A 11 0.04 21.93 -19.59
C SER A 11 -1.43 21.67 -19.20
N ALA A 12 -2.04 20.66 -19.81
CA ALA A 12 -3.43 20.34 -19.50
C ALA A 12 -3.61 19.97 -18.01
N LEU A 13 -2.63 19.26 -17.43
CA LEU A 13 -2.59 18.86 -16.04
C LEU A 13 -2.37 20.02 -15.06
N GLU A 14 -1.64 21.06 -15.46
CA GLU A 14 -1.35 22.22 -14.59
C GLU A 14 -2.60 23.03 -14.21
N LYS A 15 -3.67 22.87 -14.97
CA LYS A 15 -5.00 23.43 -14.63
C LYS A 15 -5.59 22.78 -13.36
N PHE A 16 -5.10 21.61 -12.95
CA PHE A 16 -5.55 20.86 -11.78
C PHE A 16 -4.58 21.02 -10.60
N GLY A 17 -4.54 22.21 -10.00
CA GLY A 17 -3.54 22.55 -8.97
C GLY A 17 -3.49 21.60 -7.76
N HIS A 18 -4.58 20.93 -7.38
CA HIS A 18 -4.57 19.93 -6.31
C HIS A 18 -3.90 18.62 -6.73
N VAL A 19 -4.12 18.18 -7.98
CA VAL A 19 -3.50 16.99 -8.56
C VAL A 19 -1.99 17.24 -8.71
N GLN A 20 -1.61 18.38 -9.28
CA GLN A 20 -0.21 18.78 -9.42
C GLN A 20 0.54 18.75 -8.08
N LYS A 21 0.01 19.43 -7.06
CA LYS A 21 0.61 19.43 -5.71
C LYS A 21 0.79 18.02 -5.18
N ARG A 22 -0.19 17.15 -5.39
CA ARG A 22 -0.13 15.76 -4.93
C ARG A 22 0.92 14.96 -5.69
N ILE A 23 1.01 15.13 -7.01
CA ILE A 23 2.05 14.51 -7.84
C ILE A 23 3.44 14.93 -7.37
N CYS A 24 3.68 16.22 -7.15
CA CYS A 24 4.97 16.71 -6.66
C CYS A 24 5.37 16.11 -5.30
N MET A 25 4.41 15.91 -4.39
CA MET A 25 4.66 15.29 -3.09
C MET A 25 5.00 13.80 -3.16
N LEU A 26 4.46 13.09 -4.16
CA LEU A 26 4.63 11.64 -4.32
C LEU A 26 5.70 11.28 -5.37
N TRP A 27 6.39 12.27 -5.92
CA TRP A 27 7.31 12.06 -7.02
C TRP A 27 8.46 11.11 -6.67
N GLY A 28 8.75 10.15 -7.56
CA GLY A 28 9.80 9.15 -7.36
C GLY A 28 9.41 8.04 -6.38
N THR A 29 8.13 7.94 -5.97
CA THR A 29 7.63 6.89 -5.08
C THR A 29 6.57 6.03 -5.77
N GLN A 30 6.31 4.84 -5.23
CA GLN A 30 5.32 3.91 -5.80
C GLN A 30 3.88 4.41 -5.59
N GLU A 31 3.66 5.18 -4.53
CA GLU A 31 2.37 5.74 -4.18
C GLU A 31 1.84 6.73 -5.23
N LEU A 32 2.72 7.33 -6.06
CA LEU A 32 2.30 8.15 -7.19
C LEU A 32 1.54 7.33 -8.22
N ASP A 33 2.03 6.15 -8.57
CA ASP A 33 1.40 5.30 -9.58
C ASP A 33 0.04 4.79 -9.08
N ALA A 34 -0.04 4.44 -7.79
CA ALA A 34 -1.30 4.08 -7.14
C ALA A 34 -2.29 5.26 -7.09
N TYR A 35 -1.80 6.47 -6.80
CA TYR A 35 -2.63 7.68 -6.81
C TYR A 35 -3.19 7.98 -8.20
N ILE A 36 -2.37 7.89 -9.24
CA ILE A 36 -2.81 8.13 -10.63
C ILE A 36 -3.78 7.03 -11.08
N ALA A 37 -3.53 5.76 -10.76
CA ALA A 37 -4.47 4.67 -11.04
C ALA A 37 -5.83 4.90 -10.36
N HIS A 38 -5.81 5.36 -9.11
CA HIS A 38 -7.03 5.76 -8.41
C HIS A 38 -7.72 6.94 -9.09
N LEU A 39 -7.00 8.00 -9.49
CA LEU A 39 -7.57 9.13 -10.21
C LEU A 39 -8.26 8.73 -11.53
N MET A 40 -7.71 7.75 -12.24
CA MET A 40 -8.29 7.26 -13.48
C MET A 40 -9.53 6.37 -13.27
N THR A 41 -9.67 5.76 -12.10
CA THR A 41 -10.75 4.82 -11.78
C THR A 41 -11.82 5.41 -10.86
N ASP A 42 -11.53 6.52 -10.15
CA ASP A 42 -12.42 7.20 -9.21
C ASP A 42 -13.57 7.89 -9.93
N SER A 43 -14.56 7.08 -10.29
CA SER A 43 -15.84 7.51 -10.83
C SER A 43 -16.79 7.77 -9.66
N ARG A 44 -16.55 8.83 -8.87
CA ARG A 44 -17.40 9.19 -7.72
C ARG A 44 -18.88 9.25 -8.10
N ASP A 45 -19.59 8.15 -7.85
CA ASP A 45 -21.02 7.90 -8.07
C ASP A 45 -21.57 8.39 -9.42
N GLY A 46 -20.77 8.33 -10.48
CA GLY A 46 -21.18 8.72 -11.85
C GLY A 46 -21.38 10.22 -12.10
N GLN A 47 -21.04 11.09 -11.13
CA GLN A 47 -21.27 12.55 -11.23
C GLN A 47 -20.12 13.33 -11.88
N ARG A 48 -18.96 12.69 -12.11
CA ARG A 48 -17.82 13.31 -12.80
C ARG A 48 -17.65 12.71 -14.19
N SER A 49 -17.64 13.58 -15.20
CA SER A 49 -16.99 13.26 -16.47
C SER A 49 -15.51 13.03 -16.16
N GLY A 50 -14.94 11.89 -16.61
CA GLY A 50 -13.51 11.60 -16.43
C GLY A 50 -12.60 12.72 -16.94
N PHE A 51 -11.29 12.59 -16.69
CA PHE A 51 -10.34 13.58 -17.17
C PHE A 51 -10.40 13.73 -18.70
N PRO A 52 -10.18 14.95 -19.25
CA PRO A 52 -9.94 15.13 -20.66
C PRO A 52 -8.81 14.20 -21.16
N VAL A 53 -8.85 13.82 -22.43
CA VAL A 53 -7.89 12.87 -23.02
C VAL A 53 -6.46 13.38 -22.89
N GLU A 54 -6.26 14.70 -23.04
CA GLU A 54 -4.97 15.35 -22.92
C GLU A 54 -4.39 15.18 -21.51
N VAL A 55 -5.22 15.37 -20.48
CA VAL A 55 -4.83 15.21 -19.07
C VAL A 55 -4.53 13.76 -18.75
N THR A 56 -5.35 12.83 -19.26
CA THR A 56 -5.13 11.40 -19.11
C THR A 56 -3.80 10.97 -19.74
N GLY A 57 -3.50 11.47 -20.93
CA GLY A 57 -2.23 11.23 -21.61
C GLY A 57 -1.02 11.72 -20.81
N GLU A 58 -1.09 12.94 -20.26
CA GLU A 58 -0.05 13.48 -19.39
C GLU A 58 0.11 12.65 -18.10
N LEU A 59 -0.98 12.23 -17.47
CA LEU A 59 -0.94 11.37 -16.27
C LEU A 59 -0.29 10.01 -16.54
N LEU A 60 -0.66 9.33 -17.64
CA LEU A 60 -0.06 8.05 -18.03
C LEU A 60 1.43 8.20 -18.35
N PHE A 61 1.82 9.31 -18.99
CA PHE A 61 3.22 9.62 -19.24
C PHE A 61 4.00 9.77 -17.92
N LEU A 62 3.43 10.46 -16.93
CA LEU A 62 4.07 10.63 -15.62
C LEU A 62 4.24 9.30 -14.87
N VAL A 63 3.34 8.33 -15.03
CA VAL A 63 3.50 6.98 -14.45
C VAL A 63 4.76 6.30 -15.02
N GLU A 64 4.91 6.28 -16.34
CA GLU A 64 6.10 5.66 -16.96
C GLU A 64 7.38 6.41 -16.60
N LEU A 65 7.34 7.75 -16.56
CA LEU A 65 8.48 8.55 -16.14
C LEU A 65 8.86 8.30 -14.67
N ASN A 66 7.86 8.14 -13.79
CA ASN A 66 8.07 7.84 -12.38
C ASN A 66 8.75 6.47 -12.19
N LYS A 67 8.31 5.45 -12.95
CA LYS A 67 8.98 4.14 -12.98
C LYS A 67 10.44 4.25 -13.40
N LEU A 68 10.72 5.02 -14.45
CA LEU A 68 12.10 5.26 -14.90
C LEU A 68 12.95 5.95 -13.83
N VAL A 69 12.43 6.98 -13.16
CA VAL A 69 13.13 7.67 -12.06
C VAL A 69 13.47 6.69 -10.93
N ARG A 70 12.51 5.84 -10.55
CA ARG A 70 12.71 4.80 -9.54
C ARG A 70 13.72 3.74 -9.99
N ALA A 71 13.67 3.34 -11.26
CA ALA A 71 14.59 2.38 -11.86
C ALA A 71 16.02 2.91 -11.92
N ILE A 72 16.22 4.19 -12.23
CA ILE A 72 17.54 4.84 -12.21
C ILE A 72 18.14 4.81 -10.79
N ASP A 73 17.33 5.13 -9.78
CA ASP A 73 17.79 5.08 -8.38
C ASP A 73 18.16 3.65 -7.96
N LEU A 74 17.36 2.65 -8.37
CA LEU A 74 17.60 1.24 -8.09
C LEU A 74 18.83 0.69 -8.83
N ALA A 75 18.99 1.02 -10.12
CA ALA A 75 20.15 0.64 -10.93
C ALA A 75 21.44 1.14 -10.27
N ARG A 76 21.44 2.40 -9.82
CA ARG A 76 22.58 3.01 -9.13
C ARG A 76 22.89 2.33 -7.80
N LYS A 77 21.87 2.00 -7.01
CA LYS A 77 22.02 1.35 -5.70
C LYS A 77 22.55 -0.07 -5.81
N LEU A 78 21.99 -0.85 -6.75
CA LEU A 78 22.32 -2.27 -6.90
C LEU A 78 23.46 -2.54 -7.88
N ARG A 79 23.93 -1.50 -8.60
CA ARG A 79 24.93 -1.61 -9.67
C ARG A 79 24.54 -2.62 -10.75
N ILE A 80 23.24 -2.66 -11.07
CA ILE A 80 22.68 -3.46 -12.17
C ILE A 80 22.36 -2.57 -13.37
N PRO A 81 22.28 -3.10 -14.60
CA PRO A 81 21.89 -2.32 -15.77
C PRO A 81 20.48 -1.71 -15.61
N LEU A 82 20.28 -0.52 -16.19
CA LEU A 82 19.01 0.22 -16.08
C LEU A 82 17.79 -0.58 -16.58
N SER A 83 17.96 -1.36 -17.65
CA SER A 83 16.91 -2.22 -18.19
C SER A 83 16.45 -3.26 -17.16
N GLU A 84 17.37 -3.90 -16.45
CA GLU A 84 17.06 -4.88 -15.41
C GLU A 84 16.37 -4.20 -14.21
N ALA A 85 16.88 -3.04 -13.78
CA ALA A 85 16.25 -2.26 -12.73
C ALA A 85 14.81 -1.85 -13.09
N TYR A 86 14.58 -1.46 -14.34
CA TYR A 86 13.26 -1.12 -14.86
C TYR A 86 12.30 -2.32 -14.80
N HIS A 87 12.75 -3.48 -15.29
CA HIS A 87 11.95 -4.71 -15.19
C HIS A 87 11.62 -5.09 -13.75
N LYS A 88 12.55 -4.92 -12.81
CA LYS A 88 12.29 -5.15 -11.38
C LYS A 88 11.22 -4.19 -10.83
N VAL A 89 11.28 -2.90 -11.19
CA VAL A 89 10.27 -1.89 -10.79
C VAL A 89 8.90 -2.20 -11.39
N ASP A 90 8.83 -2.42 -12.70
CA ASP A 90 7.57 -2.70 -13.41
C ASP A 90 6.93 -4.01 -12.92
N LYS A 91 7.72 -5.06 -12.65
CA LYS A 91 7.23 -6.31 -12.05
C LYS A 91 6.61 -6.07 -10.67
N LYS A 92 7.27 -5.27 -9.82
CA LYS A 92 6.77 -4.92 -8.48
C LYS A 92 5.45 -4.16 -8.56
N ASP A 93 5.35 -3.20 -9.47
CA ASP A 93 4.17 -2.34 -9.61
C ASP A 93 2.96 -3.07 -10.19
N ARG A 94 3.17 -4.05 -11.08
CA ARG A 94 2.11 -4.93 -11.60
C ARG A 94 1.55 -5.91 -10.57
N GLY A 95 2.05 -5.90 -9.34
CA GLY A 95 1.71 -6.92 -8.34
C GLY A 95 2.25 -8.29 -8.73
N GLY A 96 3.40 -8.33 -9.43
CA GLY A 96 4.04 -9.53 -9.95
C GLY A 96 4.66 -10.42 -8.87
N ASP A 97 3.85 -10.78 -7.88
CA ASP A 97 3.90 -12.05 -7.18
C ASP A 97 2.47 -12.57 -6.92
N LEU A 98 1.71 -12.76 -8.00
CA LEU A 98 0.68 -13.79 -8.08
C LEU A 98 1.33 -15.14 -8.50
N GLY A 99 2.48 -15.45 -7.90
CA GLY A 99 3.19 -16.71 -8.05
C GLY A 99 3.05 -17.55 -6.77
N ASP A 100 1.97 -18.32 -6.70
CA ASP A 100 1.79 -19.55 -5.90
C ASP A 100 1.93 -19.55 -4.37
N ASP A 101 2.17 -18.44 -3.66
CA ASP A 101 2.12 -18.49 -2.19
C ASP A 101 1.76 -17.14 -1.52
N PRO A 102 0.56 -17.00 -0.90
CA PRO A 102 0.02 -15.72 -0.41
C PRO A 102 0.75 -15.13 0.82
N LEU A 103 1.87 -15.69 1.26
CA LEU A 103 2.59 -15.30 2.47
C LEU A 103 4.07 -14.92 2.27
N THR A 104 4.66 -15.04 1.07
CA THR A 104 6.13 -14.96 0.91
C THR A 104 6.67 -13.86 0.00
N GLY A 105 5.84 -13.20 -0.82
CA GLY A 105 6.29 -12.21 -1.81
C GLY A 105 6.86 -10.91 -1.23
N SER A 106 6.26 -10.39 -0.15
CA SER A 106 6.73 -9.16 0.50
C SER A 106 8.09 -9.33 1.18
N ASP A 107 8.38 -10.54 1.66
CA ASP A 107 9.55 -10.80 2.50
C ASP A 107 10.82 -11.04 1.67
N ARG A 108 10.73 -11.60 0.46
CA ARG A 108 11.94 -11.81 -0.37
C ARG A 108 12.60 -10.51 -0.80
N PHE A 109 11.83 -9.49 -1.17
CA PHE A 109 12.39 -8.20 -1.56
C PHE A 109 12.89 -7.38 -0.37
N ALA A 110 12.14 -7.37 0.75
CA ALA A 110 12.62 -6.75 1.98
C ALA A 110 13.89 -7.44 2.50
N ARG A 111 14.02 -8.76 2.29
CA ARG A 111 15.22 -9.55 2.56
C ARG A 111 16.35 -9.24 1.57
N GLU A 112 16.09 -9.18 0.27
CA GLU A 112 17.08 -8.81 -0.77
C GLU A 112 17.60 -7.39 -0.53
N GLU A 113 16.73 -6.44 -0.20
CA GLU A 113 17.09 -5.06 0.19
C GLU A 113 17.94 -5.03 1.48
N ARG A 114 17.64 -5.88 2.49
CA ARG A 114 18.43 -6.02 3.71
C ARG A 114 19.78 -6.70 3.48
N GLU A 115 19.82 -7.75 2.67
CA GLU A 115 21.04 -8.48 2.27
C GLU A 115 21.97 -7.58 1.44
N LEU A 116 21.41 -6.60 0.73
CA LEU A 116 22.15 -5.60 -0.05
C LEU A 116 22.47 -4.32 0.76
N GLY A 117 22.19 -4.30 2.06
CA GLY A 117 22.55 -3.20 2.96
C GLY A 117 21.79 -1.89 2.71
N VAL A 118 20.65 -1.94 2.01
CA VAL A 118 19.80 -0.78 1.77
C VAL A 118 19.00 -0.49 3.04
N PRO A 119 19.19 0.68 3.69
CA PRO A 119 18.38 1.02 4.85
C PRO A 119 16.90 1.08 4.42
N PRO A 120 15.98 0.47 5.18
CA PRO A 120 14.56 0.55 4.86
C PRO A 120 14.19 2.02 4.77
N ARG A 121 13.81 2.47 3.57
CA ARG A 121 13.29 3.82 3.40
C ARG A 121 12.03 3.84 4.25
N ALA A 122 11.99 4.69 5.27
CA ALA A 122 10.76 4.92 6.02
C ALA A 122 9.72 5.39 5.00
N THR A 123 8.89 4.46 4.52
CA THR A 123 7.62 4.83 3.94
C THR A 123 6.97 5.64 5.04
N ALA A 124 6.77 6.93 4.76
CA ALA A 124 5.96 7.76 5.62
C ALA A 124 4.58 7.13 5.61
N ARG A 125 4.36 6.19 6.53
CA ARG A 125 3.07 5.71 6.96
C ARG A 125 2.44 6.91 7.63
N ARG A 126 1.97 7.85 6.81
CA ARG A 126 1.23 8.99 7.29
C ARG A 126 -0.02 8.38 7.89
N GLY A 127 -0.09 8.49 9.22
CA GLY A 127 -1.27 8.20 9.99
C GLY A 127 -2.44 8.84 9.27
N GLN A 128 -3.34 7.98 8.81
CA GLN A 128 -4.74 8.33 8.73
C GLN A 128 -5.15 8.57 10.18
N GLU A 129 -5.16 9.84 10.58
CA GLU A 129 -5.81 10.31 11.80
C GLU A 129 -7.31 10.09 11.62
N GLU A 130 -7.74 8.83 11.79
CA GLU A 130 -9.10 8.50 12.16
C GLU A 130 -9.15 8.45 13.68
N GLY A 131 -9.83 9.44 14.25
CA GLY A 131 -10.31 9.37 15.62
C GLY A 131 -11.21 8.14 15.75
N GLY A 132 -10.70 7.08 16.37
CA GLY A 132 -11.47 5.85 16.56
C GLY A 132 -10.66 4.61 16.97
N SER A 133 -9.57 4.75 17.71
CA SER A 133 -8.62 3.64 17.94
C SER A 133 -8.38 3.26 19.40
N ILE A 134 -9.33 3.55 20.30
CA ILE A 134 -9.36 2.93 21.65
C ILE A 134 -10.14 1.61 21.64
N PHE A 135 -11.23 1.50 20.86
CA PHE A 135 -12.07 0.30 20.84
C PHE A 135 -11.49 -0.87 20.01
N VAL A 136 -10.68 -0.59 18.98
CA VAL A 136 -10.11 -1.63 18.09
C VAL A 136 -8.92 -2.37 18.75
N LEU A 137 -8.17 -1.70 19.63
CA LEU A 137 -7.04 -2.30 20.35
C LEU A 137 -7.52 -3.29 21.42
N LEU A 138 -8.63 -2.97 22.10
CA LEU A 138 -9.26 -3.84 23.10
C LEU A 138 -9.94 -5.06 22.46
N GLY A 139 -10.53 -4.89 21.27
CA GLY A 139 -11.21 -5.99 20.56
C GLY A 139 -10.30 -7.11 20.04
N ARG A 140 -9.11 -6.77 19.50
CA ARG A 140 -8.20 -7.81 18.93
C ARG A 140 -7.54 -8.70 19.98
N GLY A 141 -7.25 -8.17 21.18
CA GLY A 141 -6.64 -8.95 22.26
C GLY A 141 -7.58 -9.96 22.89
N VAL A 142 -8.84 -9.57 23.12
CA VAL A 142 -9.86 -10.45 23.73
C VAL A 142 -10.29 -11.55 22.76
N PHE A 143 -10.45 -11.23 21.47
CA PHE A 143 -10.86 -12.22 20.47
C PHE A 143 -9.79 -13.29 20.18
N SER A 144 -8.50 -12.95 20.31
CA SER A 144 -7.39 -13.92 20.18
C SER A 144 -7.23 -14.85 21.39
N LEU A 145 -7.69 -14.44 22.57
CA LEU A 145 -7.68 -15.28 23.77
C LEU A 145 -8.85 -16.27 23.80
N LEU A 146 -10.01 -15.88 23.26
CA LEU A 146 -11.21 -16.72 23.17
C LEU A 146 -11.13 -17.86 22.14
N THR A 147 -10.20 -17.81 21.18
CA THR A 147 -10.00 -18.88 20.19
C THR A 147 -8.95 -19.92 20.60
N ASN A 148 -8.24 -19.70 21.71
CA ASN A 148 -7.25 -20.66 22.19
C ASN A 148 -7.96 -21.83 22.90
N LYS A 149 -7.80 -23.04 22.35
CA LYS A 149 -8.39 -24.29 22.87
C LYS A 149 -8.08 -24.51 24.36
N ILE A 150 -6.90 -24.08 24.83
CA ILE A 150 -6.48 -24.21 26.24
C ILE A 150 -7.32 -23.30 27.14
N VAL A 151 -7.60 -22.06 26.71
CA VAL A 151 -8.38 -21.08 27.49
C VAL A 151 -9.83 -21.52 27.59
N LEU A 152 -10.42 -22.02 26.48
CA LEU A 152 -11.77 -22.58 26.49
C LEU A 152 -11.88 -23.81 27.40
N PHE A 153 -10.86 -24.68 27.41
CA PHE A 153 -10.82 -25.84 28.28
C PHE A 153 -10.76 -25.44 29.77
N LEU A 154 -9.92 -24.48 30.13
CA LEU A 154 -9.84 -23.97 31.51
C LEU A 154 -11.12 -23.26 31.95
N LEU A 155 -11.76 -22.49 31.06
CA LEU A 155 -13.05 -21.87 31.33
C LEU A 155 -14.15 -22.92 31.57
N ALA A 156 -14.21 -23.97 30.73
CA ALA A 156 -15.16 -25.06 30.90
C ALA A 156 -14.93 -25.83 32.21
N LEU A 157 -13.67 -26.06 32.58
CA LEU A 157 -13.30 -26.72 33.84
C LEU A 157 -13.67 -25.87 35.06
N LEU A 158 -13.48 -24.54 34.98
CA LEU A 158 -13.87 -23.61 36.03
C LEU A 158 -15.40 -23.52 36.20
N VAL A 159 -16.16 -23.50 35.10
CA VAL A 159 -17.63 -23.56 35.15
C VAL A 159 -18.10 -24.89 35.73
N ALA A 160 -17.51 -26.01 35.31
CA ALA A 160 -17.81 -27.32 35.87
C ALA A 160 -17.51 -27.37 37.38
N TYR A 161 -16.38 -26.82 37.83
CA TYR A 161 -16.02 -26.72 39.24
C TYR A 161 -17.05 -25.91 40.03
N LEU A 162 -17.44 -24.72 39.53
CA LEU A 162 -18.42 -23.85 40.18
C LEU A 162 -19.83 -24.46 40.26
N TYR A 163 -20.22 -25.31 39.31
CA TYR A 163 -21.54 -25.95 39.30
C TYR A 163 -21.57 -27.30 40.03
N VAL A 164 -20.47 -28.05 40.04
CA VAL A 164 -20.40 -29.37 40.65
C VAL A 164 -20.15 -29.29 42.16
N LEU A 165 -19.32 -28.36 42.65
CA LEU A 165 -19.11 -28.18 44.09
C LEU A 165 -20.37 -27.87 44.92
N PRO A 166 -21.26 -26.96 44.51
CA PRO A 166 -22.48 -26.68 45.27
C PRO A 166 -23.52 -27.80 45.21
N THR A 167 -23.36 -28.79 44.31
CA THR A 167 -24.23 -29.98 44.30
C THR A 167 -23.83 -31.04 45.33
N PHE A 168 -22.56 -31.06 45.76
CA PHE A 168 -22.07 -32.04 46.75
C PHE A 168 -22.00 -31.48 48.19
N PHE A 169 -21.97 -30.15 48.37
CA PHE A 169 -21.91 -29.48 49.67
C PHE A 169 -23.12 -28.58 49.90
N LYS A 170 -24.32 -29.13 49.80
CA LYS A 170 -25.52 -28.51 50.36
C LYS A 170 -25.98 -29.35 51.57
N PRO A 171 -26.01 -28.79 52.79
CA PRO A 171 -26.48 -29.50 53.98
C PRO A 171 -27.98 -29.83 53.91
#